data_AF-A0A3D4INM0-F1
#
_entry.id   AF-A0A3D4INM0-F1
#
_cell.length_a   1.000
_cell.length_b   1.000
_cell.length_c   1.000
_cell.angle_alpha   90.00
_cell.angle_beta   90.00
_cell.angle_gamma   90.00
#
_symmetry.space_group_name_H-M   'P 1'
#
loop_
_entity.id
_entity.type
_entity.pdbx_description
1 polymer ?
#
loop_
_entity_poly.entity_id
_entity_poly.type
_entity_poly.pdbx_seq_one_letter_code
_entity_poly.pdbx_strand_id
1 'polypeptide(L)' 'WKWPQENRTAKSSTVTQARCYEAFFKSAWEKQWMAGAYFWKWYPHSTHALHEIDFTPQGKLAEEILFKNFSNNYD' A
#
# COMPACT_ATOMS: atom_id res chain seq x y z
N TRP A 1 0.51 -17.58 7.97
CA TRP A 1 0.05 -16.51 7.06
C TRP A 1 -0.47 -17.16 5.79
N LYS A 2 -1.61 -16.72 5.26
CA LYS A 2 -2.15 -17.17 3.97
C LYS A 2 -1.95 -16.07 2.93
N TRP A 3 -1.64 -16.44 1.69
CA TRP A 3 -1.56 -15.46 0.62
C TRP A 3 -2.95 -14.89 0.30
N PRO A 4 -3.09 -13.59 -0.03
CA PRO A 4 -4.38 -12.98 -0.36
C PRO A 4 -5.12 -13.76 -1.46
N GLN A 5 -4.37 -14.31 -2.42
CA GLN A 5 -4.89 -15.10 -3.54
C GLN A 5 -5.50 -16.45 -3.11
N GLU A 6 -5.16 -16.96 -1.91
CA GLU A 6 -5.74 -18.17 -1.34
C GLU A 6 -7.14 -17.94 -0.76
N ASN A 7 -7.54 -16.68 -0.53
CA ASN A 7 -8.85 -16.34 0.03
C ASN A 7 -9.69 -15.56 -0.98
N ARG A 8 -10.06 -16.24 -2.07
CA ARG A 8 -10.82 -15.65 -3.19
C ARG A 8 -12.21 -15.15 -2.82
N THR A 9 -12.74 -15.56 -1.67
CA THR A 9 -14.03 -15.14 -1.13
C THR A 9 -13.92 -13.95 -0.17
N ALA A 10 -12.69 -13.51 0.18
CA ALA A 10 -12.51 -12.37 1.04
C ALA A 10 -13.02 -11.09 0.37
N LYS A 11 -13.73 -10.26 1.14
CA LYS A 11 -14.14 -8.95 0.64
C LYS A 11 -12.91 -8.03 0.59
N SER A 12 -12.52 -7.60 -0.61
CA SER A 12 -11.49 -6.58 -0.76
C SER A 12 -12.04 -5.19 -0.45
N SER A 13 -11.16 -4.29 -0.01
CA SER A 13 -11.46 -2.88 0.23
C SER A 13 -10.22 -2.03 -0.03
N THR A 14 -10.23 -1.32 -1.15
CA THR A 14 -9.17 -0.35 -1.51
C THR A 14 -9.08 0.77 -0.48
N VAL A 15 -10.21 1.20 0.07
CA VAL A 15 -10.29 2.20 1.15
C VAL A 15 -9.58 1.72 2.41
N THR A 16 -9.75 0.44 2.76
CA THR A 16 -9.08 -0.12 3.94
C THR A 16 -7.57 -0.14 3.73
N GLN A 17 -7.09 -0.57 2.56
CA GLN A 17 -5.66 -0.56 2.24
C GLN A 17 -5.08 0.87 2.34
N ALA A 18 -5.77 1.87 1.78
CA ALA A 18 -5.36 3.27 1.85
C ALA A 18 -5.29 3.78 3.31
N ARG A 19 -6.29 3.48 4.14
CA ARG A 19 -6.31 3.84 5.56
C ARG A 19 -5.16 3.20 6.35
N CYS A 20 -4.79 1.96 6.03
CA CYS A 20 -3.63 1.31 6.66
C CYS A 20 -2.33 2.04 6.35
N TYR A 21 -2.10 2.43 5.09
CA TYR A 21 -0.93 3.24 4.73
C TYR A 21 -0.97 4.63 5.40
N GLU A 22 -2.13 5.28 5.43
CA GLU A 22 -2.28 6.58 6.10
C GLU A 22 -1.96 6.48 7.60
N ALA A 23 -2.44 5.43 8.27
CA ALA A 23 -2.14 5.17 9.67
C ALA A 23 -0.64 4.92 9.91
N PHE A 24 0.03 4.19 9.02
CA PHE A 24 1.48 3.99 9.07
C PHE A 24 2.21 5.34 9.00
N PHE A 25 1.89 6.18 8.02
CA PHE A 25 2.56 7.49 7.88
C PHE A 25 2.33 8.39 9.11
N LYS A 26 1.10 8.43 9.63
CA LYS A 26 0.77 9.23 10.82
C LYS A 26 1.42 8.74 12.11
N SER A 27 1.71 7.45 12.24
CA SER A 27 2.13 6.85 13.52
C SER A 27 3.63 6.56 13.61
N ALA A 28 4.24 6.18 12.50
CA ALA A 28 5.59 5.60 12.49
C ALA A 28 6.60 6.38 11.62
N TRP A 29 6.16 7.11 10.59
CA TRP A 29 7.06 7.74 9.61
C TRP A 29 7.99 8.80 10.21
N GLU A 30 7.44 9.71 11.00
CA GLU A 30 8.19 10.82 11.62
C GLU A 30 8.99 10.42 12.88
N LYS A 31 9.17 9.12 13.13
CA LYS A 31 9.92 8.65 14.30
C LYS A 31 11.40 8.65 13.99
N GLN A 32 12.23 9.12 14.92
CA GLN A 32 13.69 9.19 14.74
C GLN A 32 14.36 7.85 14.41
N TRP A 33 13.76 6.73 14.84
CA TRP A 33 14.25 5.38 14.55
C TRP A 33 13.77 4.84 13.19
N MET A 34 12.87 5.53 12.49
CA MET A 34 12.33 5.12 11.20
C MET A 34 13.19 5.67 10.07
N ALA A 35 13.98 4.81 9.45
CA ALA A 35 14.85 5.18 8.32
C ALA A 35 14.13 5.23 6.96
N GLY A 36 12.87 4.78 6.90
CA GLY A 36 12.07 4.68 5.68
C GLY A 36 11.31 3.36 5.58
N ALA A 37 10.67 3.10 4.44
CA ALA A 37 9.94 1.86 4.21
C ALA A 37 10.03 1.39 2.75
N TYR A 38 9.99 0.07 2.59
CA TYR A 38 9.72 -0.60 1.32
C TYR A 38 8.29 -1.15 1.35
N PHE A 39 7.45 -0.72 0.42
CA PHE A 39 6.13 -1.30 0.27
C PHE A 39 6.20 -2.56 -0.61
N TRP A 40 5.42 -3.57 -0.24
CA TRP A 40 5.26 -4.79 -1.02
C TRP A 40 3.87 -4.77 -1.67
N LYS A 41 3.74 -4.86 -2.98
CA LYS A 41 4.73 -5.03 -4.06
C LYS A 41 4.28 -4.24 -5.27
N TRP A 42 5.11 -4.15 -6.31
CA TRP A 42 4.75 -3.55 -7.59
C TRP A 42 4.89 -4.57 -8.72
N TYR A 43 3.95 -4.59 -9.66
CA TYR A 43 4.02 -5.49 -10.82
C TYR A 43 4.61 -4.76 -12.04
N PRO A 44 5.42 -5.44 -12.86
CA PRO A 44 5.97 -4.84 -14.09
C PRO A 44 4.90 -4.58 -15.15
N HIS A 45 3.78 -5.32 -15.13
CA HIS A 45 2.62 -5.12 -16.00
C HIS A 45 1.36 -4.83 -15.17
N SER A 46 0.61 -3.81 -15.57
CA SER A 46 -0.53 -3.27 -14.80
C SER A 46 -1.76 -4.18 -14.77
N THR A 47 -1.90 -5.15 -15.68
CA THR A 47 -3.04 -6.08 -15.71
C THR A 47 -3.13 -6.93 -14.43
N HIS A 48 -2.00 -7.24 -13.79
CA HIS A 48 -1.95 -7.94 -12.50
C HIS A 48 -2.32 -7.04 -11.31
N ALA A 49 -2.18 -5.73 -11.43
CA ALA A 49 -2.54 -4.78 -10.39
C ALA A 49 -4.07 -4.65 -10.21
N LEU A 50 -4.83 -5.03 -11.24
CA LEU A 50 -6.29 -5.02 -11.24
C LEU A 50 -6.92 -6.14 -10.38
N HIS A 51 -6.12 -7.06 -9.83
CA HIS A 51 -6.64 -8.03 -8.88
C HIS A 51 -7.11 -7.33 -7.60
N GLU A 52 -8.41 -7.50 -7.28
CA GLU A 52 -9.02 -6.86 -6.11
C GLU A 52 -8.33 -7.27 -4.81
N ILE A 53 -7.99 -8.55 -4.64
CA ILE A 53 -7.38 -9.11 -3.42
C ILE A 53 -5.88 -9.33 -3.65
N ASP A 54 -5.08 -8.29 -3.43
CA ASP A 54 -3.62 -8.33 -3.53
C ASP A 54 -2.99 -7.28 -2.60
N PHE A 55 -1.71 -7.45 -2.27
CA PHE A 55 -0.93 -6.50 -1.48
C PHE A 55 -0.52 -5.25 -2.26
N THR A 56 -0.41 -5.35 -3.59
CA THR A 56 0.02 -4.20 -4.40
C THR A 56 -0.91 -3.00 -4.18
N PRO A 57 -0.35 -1.79 -3.96
CA PRO A 57 -1.11 -0.55 -3.95
C PRO A 57 -1.37 -0.03 -5.37
N GLN A 58 -0.69 -0.58 -6.38
CA GLN A 58 -0.72 -0.12 -7.78
C GLN A 58 -2.15 -0.05 -8.33
N GLY A 59 -2.53 1.09 -8.91
CA GLY A 59 -3.85 1.37 -9.45
C GLY A 59 -4.96 1.49 -8.40
N LYS A 60 -4.63 1.61 -7.11
CA LYS A 60 -5.60 1.70 -5.99
C LYS A 60 -5.39 2.99 -5.20
N LEU A 61 -6.36 3.33 -4.36
CA LEU A 61 -6.30 4.52 -3.47
C LEU A 61 -5.05 4.56 -2.58
N ALA A 62 -4.48 3.39 -2.25
CA ALA A 62 -3.23 3.31 -1.50
C ALA A 62 -2.03 3.91 -2.26
N GLU A 63 -2.02 3.86 -3.59
CA GLU A 63 -0.98 4.49 -4.42
C GLU A 63 -0.94 6.00 -4.22
N GLU A 64 -2.09 6.66 -4.15
CA GLU A 64 -2.18 8.11 -3.91
C GLU A 64 -1.62 8.48 -2.54
N ILE A 65 -1.90 7.66 -1.51
CA ILE A 65 -1.35 7.85 -0.17
C ILE A 65 0.17 7.70 -0.18
N LEU A 66 0.70 6.69 -0.86
CA LEU A 66 2.15 6.51 -1.02
C LEU A 66 2.77 7.68 -1.76
N PHE A 67 2.23 8.06 -2.92
CA PHE A 67 2.73 9.17 -3.73
C PHE A 67 2.80 10.46 -2.91
N LYS A 68 1.73 10.83 -2.20
CA LYS A 68 1.69 12.02 -1.35
C LYS A 68 2.80 12.02 -0.29
N ASN A 69 2.94 10.93 0.47
CA ASN A 69 3.85 10.93 1.62
C ASN A 69 5.32 10.72 1.23
N PHE A 70 5.61 9.98 0.16
CA PHE A 70 6.98 9.85 -0.33
C PHE A 70 7.46 11.09 -1.10
N SER A 71 6.57 11.83 -1.77
CA SER A 71 6.95 13.05 -2.50
C SER A 71 7.18 14.26 -1.59
N ASN A 72 6.48 14.34 -0.46
CA ASN A 72 6.58 15.47 0.48
C ASN A 72 7.92 15.58 1.24
N ASN A 73 8.85 14.63 1.04
CA ASN A 73 10.12 14.56 1.78
C ASN A 73 11.35 14.88 0.89
N TYR A 74 11.14 15.46 -0.29
CA TYR A 74 12.20 15.93 -1.19
C TYR A 74 12.11 17.45 -1.36
N ASP A 75 12.45 18.19 -0.29
CA ASP A 75 12.82 19.61 -0.35
C ASP A 75 14.29 19.76 0.12
#